data_AF-A0A9E2DG11-F1
#
_entry.id   AF-A0A9E2DG11-F1
#
_cell.length_a   1.000
_cell.length_b   1.000
_cell.length_c   1.000
_cell.angle_alpha   90.00
_cell.angle_beta   90.00
_cell.angle_gamma   90.00
#
_symmetry.space_group_name_H-M   'P 1'
#
loop_
_entity.id
_entity.type
_entity.pdbx_description
1 polymer ?
#
loop_
_entity_poly.entity_id
_entity_poly.type
_entity_poly.pdbx_seq_one_letter_code
_entity_poly.pdbx_strand_id
1 'polypeptide(L)'
;MRIHSEGDRKDILNDDFILPNGKGWETQISEKKKPDSDETIFILETTALLNGKTIFHPKEEGPHLQRHPINVKKKDRFFSTTYELNKVFKGRRVHQKYPLLAQAMDDASTDSTYGEVLSEIIMYCLSAAMENIEIEEILKERILNHFRGVFYKAMEEGTLLQILESAQTVSPAKFELPEKMIRTNFIPFESLLPLSFVDKCIQEMKPYIKEANITLELHDDTFKFIGLLPGVIIKSNADSIFNDTLWWAFTADNFLNDDYMIEAASVIYYPKRIQLTIVVISVMLLLILSIKYIKRKSA
;
A
#
# COMPACT_ATOMS: atom_id res chain seq x y z
N MET A 1 17.39 4.69 1.78
CA MET A 1 16.01 4.98 1.36
C MET A 1 15.69 6.38 1.80
N ARG A 2 15.10 7.18 0.92
CA ARG A 2 14.54 8.50 1.22
C ARG A 2 13.10 8.48 0.73
N ILE A 3 12.16 8.88 1.57
CA ILE A 3 10.77 9.09 1.22
C ILE A 3 10.49 10.57 1.43
N HIS A 4 9.97 11.22 0.39
CA HIS A 4 9.67 12.64 0.34
C HIS A 4 8.19 12.76 0.03
N SER A 5 7.45 13.45 0.90
CA SER A 5 6.07 13.87 0.66
C SER A 5 6.01 15.38 0.63
N GLU A 6 5.28 15.97 -0.32
CA GLU A 6 5.09 17.41 -0.45
C GLU A 6 3.64 17.74 -0.81
N GLY A 7 3.11 18.80 -0.22
CA GLY A 7 1.69 19.15 -0.36
C GLY A 7 1.35 20.41 0.44
N ASP A 8 0.07 20.67 0.60
CA ASP A 8 -0.37 21.70 1.54
C ASP A 8 -0.23 21.22 2.99
N ARG A 9 -0.52 22.09 3.97
CA ARG A 9 -0.38 21.72 5.39
C ARG A 9 -1.32 20.59 5.80
N LYS A 10 -2.53 20.56 5.24
CA LYS A 10 -3.54 19.57 5.57
C LYS A 10 -3.16 18.21 4.98
N ASP A 11 -2.75 18.17 3.72
CA ASP A 11 -2.35 16.94 3.03
C ASP A 11 -1.17 16.28 3.75
N ILE A 12 -0.18 17.06 4.18
CA ILE A 12 1.00 16.49 4.86
C ILE A 12 0.73 16.03 6.29
N LEU A 13 -0.30 16.56 6.96
CA LEU A 13 -0.56 16.33 8.38
C LEU A 13 -1.87 15.57 8.66
N ASN A 14 -2.58 15.08 7.65
CA ASN A 14 -3.86 14.37 7.79
C ASN A 14 -3.71 12.86 8.08
N ASP A 15 -2.47 12.34 8.06
CA ASP A 15 -2.10 10.94 8.29
C ASP A 15 -2.72 9.91 7.29
N ASP A 16 -3.02 10.32 6.06
CA ASP A 16 -3.51 9.42 5.00
C ASP A 16 -2.40 8.48 4.46
N PHE A 17 -1.18 9.00 4.34
CA PHE A 17 0.01 8.27 3.95
C PHE A 17 1.11 8.42 5.00
N ILE A 18 1.06 7.58 6.04
CA ILE A 18 2.03 7.65 7.14
C ILE A 18 3.42 7.21 6.67
N LEU A 19 4.38 8.12 6.75
CA LEU A 19 5.79 7.82 6.49
C LEU A 19 6.40 7.00 7.63
N PRO A 20 7.25 6.00 7.34
CA PRO A 20 8.01 5.26 8.35
C PRO A 20 8.81 6.21 9.25
N ASN A 21 8.70 6.01 10.57
CA ASN A 21 9.37 6.83 11.57
C ASN A 21 9.95 5.95 12.71
N GLY A 22 10.63 6.59 13.67
CA GLY A 22 11.16 5.91 14.85
C GLY A 22 12.60 5.40 14.69
N LYS A 23 12.96 4.32 15.40
CA LYS A 23 14.36 3.86 15.52
C LYS A 23 14.94 3.47 14.16
N GLY A 24 16.01 4.15 13.75
CA GLY A 24 16.69 3.92 12.47
C GLY A 24 16.16 4.78 11.32
N TRP A 25 15.17 5.65 11.58
CA TRP A 25 14.68 6.67 10.67
C TRP A 25 15.02 8.06 11.18
N GLU A 26 15.44 8.92 10.27
CA GLU A 26 15.58 10.36 10.50
C GLU A 26 14.46 11.08 9.76
N THR A 27 13.65 11.84 10.49
CA THR A 27 12.50 12.55 9.94
C THR A 27 12.71 14.06 10.07
N GLN A 28 12.44 14.79 8.99
CA GLN A 28 12.47 16.25 8.96
C GLN A 28 11.21 16.80 8.31
N ILE A 29 10.72 17.91 8.86
CA ILE A 29 9.65 18.72 8.28
C ILE A 29 10.26 20.06 7.90
N SER A 30 9.97 20.52 6.69
CA SER A 30 10.39 21.82 6.20
C SER A 30 9.27 22.52 5.43
N GLU A 31 9.40 23.83 5.27
CA GLU A 31 8.45 24.66 4.55
C GLU A 31 9.17 25.41 3.43
N LYS A 32 8.52 25.50 2.27
CA LYS A 32 9.03 26.24 1.11
C LYS A 32 7.94 27.15 0.57
N LYS A 33 8.24 28.44 0.44
CA LYS A 33 7.35 29.37 -0.28
C LYS A 33 7.40 29.09 -1.78
N LYS A 34 6.24 29.08 -2.45
CA LYS A 34 6.22 29.11 -3.91
C LYS A 34 6.84 30.42 -4.40
N PRO A 35 7.67 30.41 -5.46
CA PRO A 35 8.29 31.62 -5.98
C PRO A 35 7.28 32.68 -6.45
N ASP A 36 6.12 32.24 -6.94
CA ASP A 36 5.11 33.06 -7.60
C ASP A 36 3.74 33.06 -6.88
N SER A 37 3.69 32.62 -5.62
CA SER A 37 2.46 32.56 -4.82
C SER A 37 2.76 32.71 -3.32
N ASP A 38 1.80 33.26 -2.57
CA ASP A 38 1.84 33.29 -1.10
C ASP A 38 1.60 31.90 -0.46
N GLU A 39 1.39 30.86 -1.28
CA GLU A 39 1.25 29.48 -0.83
C GLU A 39 2.57 28.91 -0.27
N THR A 40 2.47 28.32 0.90
CA THR A 40 3.53 27.55 1.54
C THR A 40 3.35 26.07 1.23
N ILE A 41 4.37 25.45 0.64
CA ILE A 41 4.47 24.00 0.46
C ILE A 41 5.10 23.41 1.70
N PHE A 42 4.45 22.40 2.28
CA PHE A 42 4.97 21.61 3.38
C PHE A 42 5.66 20.37 2.81
N ILE A 43 6.82 20.04 3.37
CA ILE A 43 7.63 18.89 2.94
C ILE A 43 7.94 18.04 4.16
N LEU A 44 7.55 16.77 4.11
CA LEU A 44 7.90 15.75 5.08
C LEU A 44 8.86 14.75 4.45
N GLU A 45 10.04 14.62 5.05
CA GLU A 45 11.07 13.71 4.59
C GLU A 45 11.44 12.70 5.67
N THR A 46 11.53 11.43 5.29
CA THR A 46 12.08 10.38 6.16
C THR A 46 13.17 9.61 5.45
N THR A 47 14.28 9.37 6.14
CA THR A 47 15.45 8.68 5.59
C THR A 47 15.93 7.56 6.51
N ALA A 48 16.36 6.45 5.90
CA ALA A 48 16.95 5.32 6.62
C ALA A 48 17.85 4.49 5.71
N LEU A 49 18.83 3.82 6.31
CA LEU A 49 19.59 2.75 5.65
C LEU A 49 18.86 1.42 5.82
N LEU A 50 18.48 0.79 4.72
CA LEU A 50 17.76 -0.49 4.74
C LEU A 50 18.69 -1.63 4.33
N ASN A 51 18.53 -2.78 4.99
CA ASN A 51 19.22 -4.01 4.63
C ASN A 51 18.24 -5.19 4.73
N GLY A 52 18.03 -5.91 3.62
CA GLY A 52 17.09 -7.02 3.55
C GLY A 52 15.63 -6.58 3.45
N LYS A 53 14.74 -7.38 4.04
CA LYS A 53 13.29 -7.15 4.03
C LYS A 53 12.91 -6.19 5.15
N THR A 54 12.24 -5.10 4.80
CA THR A 54 11.65 -4.13 5.71
C THR A 54 10.15 -4.06 5.43
N ILE A 55 9.35 -4.28 6.47
CA ILE A 55 7.89 -4.11 6.42
C ILE A 55 7.59 -2.77 7.10
N PHE A 56 6.95 -1.89 6.37
CA PHE A 56 6.38 -0.66 6.92
C PHE A 56 4.94 -0.97 7.29
N HIS A 57 4.53 -0.61 8.50
CA HIS A 57 3.17 -0.79 9.01
C HIS A 57 2.74 -2.26 9.00
N PRO A 58 3.10 -3.04 10.04
CA PRO A 58 2.76 -4.46 10.14
C PRO A 58 1.24 -4.67 10.28
N LYS A 59 0.78 -5.91 10.11
CA LYS A 59 -0.67 -6.21 9.98
C LYS A 59 -1.45 -5.87 11.25
N GLU A 60 -0.78 -5.95 12.38
CA GLU A 60 -1.29 -5.74 13.74
C GLU A 60 -1.71 -4.29 13.98
N GLU A 61 -1.19 -3.32 13.21
CA GLU A 61 -1.60 -1.91 13.28
C GLU A 61 -2.95 -1.64 12.57
N GLY A 62 -3.57 -2.69 12.02
CA GLY A 62 -4.90 -2.66 11.45
C GLY A 62 -4.92 -2.49 9.93
N PRO A 63 -6.12 -2.40 9.33
CA PRO A 63 -6.29 -2.37 7.88
C PRO A 63 -6.09 -0.98 7.24
N HIS A 64 -6.12 0.09 8.03
CA HIS A 64 -6.14 1.47 7.54
C HIS A 64 -4.80 1.98 6.96
N LEU A 65 -3.66 1.45 7.42
CA LEU A 65 -2.35 1.90 6.97
C LEU A 65 -1.98 1.30 5.61
N GLN A 66 -1.51 2.14 4.69
CA GLN A 66 -1.00 1.69 3.40
C GLN A 66 0.26 0.83 3.59
N ARG A 67 0.18 -0.46 3.30
CA ARG A 67 1.31 -1.38 3.46
C ARG A 67 2.18 -1.35 2.22
N HIS A 68 3.46 -1.01 2.37
CA HIS A 68 4.35 -0.86 1.22
C HIS A 68 5.75 -1.48 1.38
N PRO A 69 5.87 -2.77 1.75
CA PRO A 69 7.14 -3.40 2.13
C PRO A 69 8.19 -3.32 1.03
N ILE A 70 9.46 -3.31 1.43
CA ILE A 70 10.61 -3.28 0.54
C ILE A 70 11.60 -4.37 0.91
N ASN A 71 12.27 -4.92 -0.09
CA ASN A 71 13.30 -5.92 0.07
C ASN A 71 14.48 -5.57 -0.83
N VAL A 72 15.63 -5.29 -0.20
CA VAL A 72 16.87 -4.99 -0.90
C VAL A 72 17.87 -6.10 -0.59
N LYS A 73 18.41 -6.74 -1.63
CA LYS A 73 19.39 -7.82 -1.49
C LYS A 73 20.66 -7.48 -2.25
N LYS A 74 21.79 -7.81 -1.62
CA LYS A 74 23.12 -7.84 -2.25
C LYS A 74 23.63 -9.28 -2.17
N LYS A 75 24.06 -9.83 -3.30
CA LYS A 75 24.65 -11.16 -3.37
C LYS A 75 26.00 -11.10 -4.06
N ASP A 76 27.05 -11.27 -3.29
CA ASP A 76 28.41 -11.36 -3.78
C ASP A 76 28.68 -12.79 -4.30
N ARG A 77 29.21 -12.88 -5.51
CA ARG A 77 29.71 -14.11 -6.14
C ARG A 77 31.17 -13.89 -6.54
N PHE A 78 31.85 -14.98 -6.90
CA PHE A 78 33.27 -14.91 -7.25
C PHE A 78 33.56 -13.94 -8.42
N PHE A 79 32.73 -13.97 -9.47
CA PHE A 79 32.89 -13.18 -10.69
C PHE A 79 31.99 -11.94 -10.78
N SER A 80 31.07 -11.76 -9.85
CA SER A 80 30.07 -10.71 -9.94
C SER A 80 29.41 -10.42 -8.60
N THR A 81 28.86 -9.22 -8.45
CA THR A 81 27.92 -8.91 -7.38
C THR A 81 26.59 -8.51 -7.99
N THR A 82 25.51 -9.13 -7.52
CA THR A 82 24.14 -8.82 -7.95
C THR A 82 23.40 -8.04 -6.87
N TYR A 83 22.62 -7.06 -7.29
CA TYR A 83 21.73 -6.26 -6.44
C TYR A 83 20.30 -6.50 -6.91
N GLU A 84 19.38 -6.67 -5.97
CA GLU A 84 17.95 -6.86 -6.23
C GLU A 84 17.15 -5.90 -5.34
N LEU A 85 16.21 -5.21 -5.97
CA LEU A 85 15.23 -4.35 -5.34
C LEU A 85 13.84 -4.90 -5.67
N ASN A 86 13.06 -5.19 -4.63
CA ASN A 86 11.65 -5.51 -4.76
C ASN A 86 10.87 -4.66 -3.76
N LYS A 87 9.97 -3.82 -4.24
CA LYS A 87 9.04 -3.06 -3.41
C LYS A 87 7.62 -3.37 -3.84
N VAL A 88 6.71 -3.44 -2.87
CA VAL A 88 5.30 -3.71 -3.13
C VAL A 88 4.51 -2.57 -2.52
N PHE A 89 3.55 -2.01 -3.23
CA PHE A 89 2.45 -1.24 -2.66
C PHE A 89 1.25 -2.17 -2.63
N LYS A 90 0.78 -2.53 -1.44
CA LYS A 90 -0.27 -3.52 -1.28
C LYS A 90 -1.61 -2.98 -1.73
N GLY A 91 -2.30 -3.76 -2.56
CA GLY A 91 -3.65 -3.49 -3.01
C GLY A 91 -4.62 -3.43 -1.84
N ARG A 92 -5.57 -2.48 -1.88
CA ARG A 92 -6.65 -2.40 -0.87
C ARG A 92 -7.88 -3.21 -1.22
N ARG A 93 -7.91 -3.82 -2.43
CA ARG A 93 -9.00 -4.67 -2.90
C ARG A 93 -10.33 -3.91 -2.99
N VAL A 94 -10.28 -2.64 -3.37
CA VAL A 94 -11.44 -1.75 -3.36
C VAL A 94 -12.57 -2.29 -4.24
N HIS A 95 -12.27 -2.84 -5.42
CA HIS A 95 -13.31 -3.40 -6.30
C HIS A 95 -14.04 -4.60 -5.67
N GLN A 96 -13.40 -5.32 -4.73
CA GLN A 96 -14.07 -6.41 -4.02
C GLN A 96 -14.78 -5.95 -2.75
N LYS A 97 -14.25 -4.93 -2.05
CA LYS A 97 -14.79 -4.43 -0.79
C LYS A 97 -15.93 -3.43 -1.01
N TYR A 98 -15.74 -2.52 -1.95
CA TYR A 98 -16.57 -1.36 -2.24
C TYR A 98 -16.74 -1.13 -3.77
N PRO A 99 -17.42 -2.03 -4.50
CA PRO A 99 -17.69 -1.87 -5.94
C PRO A 99 -18.28 -0.51 -6.36
N LEU A 100 -19.26 0.02 -5.62
CA LEU A 100 -19.86 1.32 -5.94
C LEU A 100 -18.88 2.47 -5.71
N LEU A 101 -18.07 2.39 -4.64
CA LEU A 101 -16.99 3.34 -4.43
C LEU A 101 -16.00 3.34 -5.60
N ALA A 102 -15.58 2.16 -6.06
CA ALA A 102 -14.66 2.05 -7.19
C ALA A 102 -15.22 2.72 -8.44
N GLN A 103 -16.50 2.45 -8.76
CA GLN A 103 -17.17 3.10 -9.90
C GLN A 103 -17.25 4.62 -9.72
N ALA A 104 -17.56 5.08 -8.50
CA ALA A 104 -17.65 6.50 -8.18
C ALA A 104 -16.31 7.24 -8.27
N MET A 105 -15.19 6.54 -8.07
CA MET A 105 -13.85 7.11 -8.25
C MET A 105 -13.47 7.22 -9.74
N ASP A 106 -13.94 6.28 -10.58
CA ASP A 106 -13.71 6.31 -12.03
C ASP A 106 -14.58 7.39 -12.75
N ASP A 107 -15.83 7.55 -12.31
CA ASP A 107 -16.78 8.49 -12.88
C ASP A 107 -16.74 9.82 -12.10
N ALA A 108 -16.10 10.86 -12.65
CA ALA A 108 -15.97 12.21 -12.06
C ALA A 108 -17.30 13.00 -11.87
N SER A 109 -18.44 12.31 -11.79
CA SER A 109 -19.79 12.86 -11.63
C SER A 109 -20.59 12.05 -10.60
N THR A 110 -20.50 12.41 -9.32
CA THR A 110 -20.92 11.49 -8.23
C THR A 110 -21.83 12.08 -7.16
N ASP A 111 -22.54 13.18 -7.42
CA ASP A 111 -23.48 13.71 -6.44
C ASP A 111 -24.71 12.80 -6.22
N SER A 112 -25.18 12.09 -7.26
CA SER A 112 -26.42 11.29 -7.15
C SER A 112 -26.24 9.92 -6.48
N THR A 113 -25.04 9.35 -6.49
CA THR A 113 -24.75 8.00 -5.97
C THR A 113 -24.04 8.02 -4.62
N TYR A 114 -23.69 9.19 -4.09
CA TYR A 114 -22.93 9.35 -2.85
C TYR A 114 -23.54 8.59 -1.66
N GLY A 115 -24.86 8.69 -1.47
CA GLY A 115 -25.55 7.98 -0.39
C GLY A 115 -25.47 6.45 -0.52
N GLU A 116 -25.49 5.94 -1.76
CA GLU A 116 -25.38 4.51 -2.06
C GLU A 116 -23.97 4.00 -1.73
N VAL A 117 -22.94 4.74 -2.15
CA VAL A 117 -21.54 4.47 -1.83
C VAL A 117 -21.32 4.43 -0.32
N LEU A 118 -21.84 5.42 0.41
CA LEU A 118 -21.74 5.43 1.88
C LEU A 118 -22.43 4.21 2.52
N SER A 119 -23.59 3.81 2.02
CA SER A 119 -24.30 2.62 2.52
C SER A 119 -23.50 1.34 2.28
N GLU A 120 -22.82 1.21 1.14
CA GLU A 120 -21.94 0.09 0.82
C GLU A 120 -20.74 0.03 1.78
N ILE A 121 -20.09 1.17 2.02
CA ILE A 121 -18.97 1.27 2.97
C ILE A 121 -19.42 0.82 4.36
N ILE A 122 -20.58 1.28 4.84
CA ILE A 122 -21.12 0.86 6.14
C ILE A 122 -21.38 -0.64 6.15
N MET A 123 -22.04 -1.16 5.12
CA MET A 123 -22.39 -2.59 5.03
C MET A 123 -21.14 -3.47 5.06
N TYR A 124 -20.10 -3.11 4.33
CA TYR A 124 -18.84 -3.84 4.36
C TYR A 124 -18.16 -3.75 5.74
N CYS A 125 -18.05 -2.55 6.32
CA CYS A 125 -17.45 -2.38 7.66
C CYS A 125 -18.19 -3.19 8.72
N LEU A 126 -19.52 -3.20 8.66
CA LEU A 126 -20.37 -3.96 9.57
C LEU A 126 -20.13 -5.46 9.41
N SER A 127 -20.11 -5.96 8.18
CA SER A 127 -19.80 -7.37 7.90
C SER A 127 -18.41 -7.75 8.40
N ALA A 128 -17.39 -6.95 8.08
CA ALA A 128 -16.01 -7.21 8.48
C ALA A 128 -15.81 -7.15 10.00
N ALA A 129 -16.51 -6.25 10.69
CA ALA A 129 -16.51 -6.16 12.14
C ALA A 129 -17.16 -7.39 12.79
N MET A 130 -18.27 -7.88 12.25
CA MET A 130 -18.95 -9.07 12.78
C MET A 130 -18.18 -10.36 12.55
N GLU A 131 -17.26 -10.43 11.58
CA GLU A 131 -16.36 -11.60 11.45
C GLU A 131 -15.36 -11.71 12.61
N ASN A 132 -15.04 -10.60 13.27
CA ASN A 132 -14.14 -10.58 14.42
C ASN A 132 -14.86 -10.88 15.75
N ILE A 133 -16.19 -11.06 15.74
CA ILE A 133 -17.00 -11.24 16.95
C ILE A 133 -17.78 -12.56 16.86
N GLU A 134 -17.70 -13.37 17.91
CA GLU A 134 -18.36 -14.68 17.96
C GLU A 134 -19.88 -14.53 18.14
N ILE A 135 -20.63 -14.74 17.05
CA ILE A 135 -22.10 -14.89 17.01
C ILE A 135 -22.50 -15.92 15.95
N GLU A 136 -23.72 -16.46 16.08
CA GLU A 136 -24.26 -17.44 15.11
C GLU A 136 -24.31 -16.85 13.70
N GLU A 137 -23.88 -17.62 12.69
CA GLU A 137 -23.80 -17.17 11.30
C GLU A 137 -25.16 -16.72 10.74
N ILE A 138 -26.22 -17.47 11.08
CA ILE A 138 -27.60 -17.13 10.71
C ILE A 138 -28.01 -15.78 11.32
N LEU A 139 -27.54 -15.47 12.54
CA LEU A 139 -27.83 -14.19 13.18
C LEU A 139 -27.08 -13.05 12.48
N LYS A 140 -25.80 -13.25 12.08
CA LYS A 140 -25.05 -12.29 11.25
C LYS A 140 -25.81 -11.97 9.97
N GLU A 141 -26.22 -12.99 9.23
CA GLU A 141 -26.97 -12.83 7.97
C GLU A 141 -28.28 -12.05 8.17
N ARG A 142 -29.03 -12.36 9.24
CA ARG A 142 -30.27 -11.65 9.58
C ARG A 142 -30.03 -10.18 9.90
N ILE A 143 -28.96 -9.87 10.63
CA ILE A 143 -28.56 -8.49 10.93
C ILE A 143 -28.18 -7.76 9.63
N LEU A 144 -27.30 -8.34 8.80
CA LEU A 144 -26.91 -7.74 7.54
C LEU A 144 -28.10 -7.49 6.61
N ASN A 145 -29.04 -8.43 6.53
CA ASN A 145 -30.25 -8.28 5.72
C ASN A 145 -31.19 -7.20 6.28
N HIS A 146 -31.28 -7.05 7.62
CA HIS A 146 -32.02 -5.96 8.23
C HIS A 146 -31.43 -4.59 7.85
N PHE A 147 -30.11 -4.41 7.99
CA PHE A 147 -29.43 -3.18 7.59
C PHE A 147 -29.61 -2.87 6.09
N ARG A 148 -29.48 -3.88 5.21
CA ARG A 148 -29.77 -3.72 3.78
C ARG A 148 -31.21 -3.22 3.54
N GLY A 149 -32.19 -3.80 4.22
CA GLY A 149 -33.59 -3.38 4.11
C GLY A 149 -33.81 -1.94 4.59
N VAL A 150 -33.12 -1.52 5.64
CA VAL A 150 -33.17 -0.13 6.15
C VAL A 150 -32.60 0.84 5.12
N PHE A 151 -31.43 0.54 4.53
CA PHE A 151 -30.84 1.39 3.51
C PHE A 151 -31.69 1.43 2.23
N TYR A 152 -32.22 0.30 1.79
CA TYR A 152 -33.10 0.21 0.63
C TYR A 152 -34.34 1.09 0.80
N LYS A 153 -35.02 0.99 1.96
CA LYS A 153 -36.18 1.82 2.26
C LYS A 153 -35.84 3.31 2.33
N ALA A 154 -34.72 3.66 2.97
CA ALA A 154 -34.27 5.05 3.07
C ALA A 154 -33.93 5.65 1.68
N MET A 155 -33.42 4.82 0.76
CA MET A 155 -33.17 5.19 -0.62
C MET A 155 -34.47 5.46 -1.38
N GLU A 156 -35.45 4.54 -1.30
CA GLU A 156 -36.78 4.72 -1.92
C GLU A 156 -37.50 5.97 -1.41
N GLU A 157 -37.34 6.30 -0.12
CA GLU A 157 -37.96 7.46 0.52
C GLU A 157 -37.17 8.77 0.32
N GLY A 158 -35.98 8.71 -0.30
CA GLY A 158 -35.11 9.88 -0.49
C GLY A 158 -34.52 10.44 0.81
N THR A 159 -34.51 9.66 1.89
CA THR A 159 -34.03 10.06 3.22
C THR A 159 -32.65 9.51 3.57
N LEU A 160 -32.05 8.71 2.69
CA LEU A 160 -30.77 8.05 2.92
C LEU A 160 -29.66 9.03 3.33
N LEU A 161 -29.46 10.09 2.55
CA LEU A 161 -28.45 11.11 2.87
C LEU A 161 -28.74 11.78 4.21
N GLN A 162 -30.00 12.13 4.50
CA GLN A 162 -30.37 12.72 5.80
C GLN A 162 -30.03 11.80 6.98
N ILE A 163 -30.24 10.50 6.83
CA ILE A 163 -29.93 9.48 7.84
C ILE A 163 -28.41 9.37 8.05
N LEU A 164 -27.63 9.47 6.97
CA LEU A 164 -26.17 9.33 6.98
C LEU A 164 -25.44 10.63 7.39
N GLU A 165 -25.92 11.79 6.94
CA GLU A 165 -25.37 13.14 7.18
C GLU A 165 -25.73 13.70 8.55
N SER A 166 -26.81 13.22 9.20
CA SER A 166 -27.11 13.59 10.59
C SER A 166 -26.01 13.20 11.60
N ALA A 167 -24.99 12.47 11.14
CA ALA A 167 -23.78 12.11 11.87
C ALA A 167 -22.53 12.91 11.47
N GLN A 168 -22.55 13.70 10.38
CA GLN A 168 -21.37 14.43 9.89
C GLN A 168 -21.20 15.74 10.66
N THR A 169 -20.18 15.81 11.50
CA THR A 169 -19.76 17.08 12.08
C THR A 169 -18.50 17.59 11.38
N VAL A 170 -18.65 18.67 10.60
CA VAL A 170 -17.61 19.68 10.31
C VAL A 170 -16.77 19.58 9.02
N SER A 171 -16.84 18.54 8.17
CA SER A 171 -16.19 18.63 6.84
C SER A 171 -16.76 17.66 5.79
N PRO A 172 -17.01 18.09 4.54
CA PRO A 172 -17.53 17.23 3.46
C PRO A 172 -16.54 16.16 2.97
N ALA A 173 -15.30 16.14 3.49
CA ALA A 173 -14.22 15.30 2.96
C ALA A 173 -14.01 13.96 3.70
N LYS A 174 -14.52 13.78 4.92
CA LYS A 174 -14.29 12.55 5.71
C LYS A 174 -15.59 11.91 6.16
N PHE A 175 -15.77 10.64 5.83
CA PHE A 175 -16.94 9.87 6.25
C PHE A 175 -16.80 9.44 7.72
N GLU A 176 -17.74 9.89 8.56
CA GLU A 176 -17.85 9.47 9.95
C GLU A 176 -18.87 8.35 10.10
N LEU A 177 -18.56 7.36 10.95
CA LEU A 177 -19.47 6.24 11.21
C LEU A 177 -20.74 6.76 11.93
N PRO A 178 -21.96 6.56 11.38
CA PRO A 178 -23.18 7.04 12.00
C PRO A 178 -23.60 6.17 13.19
N GLU A 179 -22.86 6.23 14.31
CA GLU A 179 -23.01 5.32 15.45
C GLU A 179 -24.44 5.25 15.98
N LYS A 180 -25.16 6.39 16.01
CA LYS A 180 -26.57 6.42 16.44
C LYS A 180 -27.48 5.58 15.54
N MET A 181 -27.31 5.68 14.23
CA MET A 181 -28.06 4.88 13.25
C MET A 181 -27.71 3.40 13.43
N ILE A 182 -26.43 3.07 13.56
CA ILE A 182 -25.98 1.69 13.78
C ILE A 182 -26.65 1.11 15.04
N ARG A 183 -26.56 1.80 16.18
CA ARG A 183 -27.16 1.36 17.46
C ARG A 183 -28.66 1.15 17.35
N THR A 184 -29.36 2.09 16.71
CA THR A 184 -30.83 2.01 16.54
C THR A 184 -31.24 0.76 15.77
N ASN A 185 -30.49 0.40 14.73
CA ASN A 185 -30.79 -0.77 13.90
C ASN A 185 -30.35 -2.11 14.51
N PHE A 186 -29.62 -2.09 15.63
CA PHE A 186 -29.35 -3.28 16.42
C PHE A 186 -30.44 -3.59 17.47
N ILE A 187 -31.31 -2.63 17.82
CA ILE A 187 -32.38 -2.80 18.82
C ILE A 187 -33.21 -4.08 18.60
N PRO A 188 -33.65 -4.43 17.37
CA PRO A 188 -34.44 -5.64 17.14
C PRO A 188 -33.73 -6.95 17.52
N PHE A 189 -32.41 -6.92 17.69
CA PHE A 189 -31.57 -8.09 17.95
C PHE A 189 -30.98 -8.12 19.37
N GLU A 190 -31.16 -7.08 20.19
CA GLU A 190 -30.47 -6.94 21.49
C GLU A 190 -30.61 -8.18 22.39
N SER A 191 -31.80 -8.79 22.44
CA SER A 191 -32.04 -10.00 23.24
C SER A 191 -31.29 -11.25 22.78
N LEU A 192 -30.80 -11.25 21.54
CA LEU A 192 -30.08 -12.35 20.90
C LEU A 192 -28.57 -12.13 20.87
N LEU A 193 -28.11 -10.94 21.24
CA LEU A 193 -26.72 -10.53 21.11
C LEU A 193 -25.96 -10.69 22.44
N PRO A 194 -24.66 -11.03 22.38
CA PRO A 194 -23.79 -11.00 23.56
C PRO A 194 -23.76 -9.62 24.22
N LEU A 195 -23.44 -9.58 25.51
CA LEU A 195 -23.26 -8.33 26.24
C LEU A 195 -22.19 -7.45 25.56
N SER A 196 -22.50 -6.16 25.41
CA SER A 196 -21.63 -5.16 24.74
C SER A 196 -21.29 -5.49 23.28
N PHE A 197 -22.05 -6.36 22.61
CA PHE A 197 -21.81 -6.70 21.21
C PHE A 197 -21.83 -5.46 20.31
N VAL A 198 -22.85 -4.61 20.46
CA VAL A 198 -23.01 -3.40 19.61
C VAL A 198 -21.83 -2.45 19.77
N ASP A 199 -21.36 -2.23 21.01
CA ASP A 199 -20.19 -1.38 21.27
C ASP A 199 -18.92 -1.96 20.64
N LYS A 200 -18.69 -3.28 20.80
CA LYS A 200 -17.54 -3.96 20.18
C LYS A 200 -17.60 -3.86 18.66
N CYS A 201 -18.76 -4.11 18.07
CA CYS A 201 -18.96 -4.03 16.63
C CYS A 201 -18.65 -2.62 16.10
N ILE A 202 -19.14 -1.58 16.76
CA ILE A 202 -18.84 -0.18 16.39
C ILE A 202 -17.34 0.11 16.48
N GLN A 203 -16.65 -0.38 17.51
CA GLN A 203 -15.20 -0.19 17.63
C GLN A 203 -14.43 -0.95 16.53
N GLU A 204 -14.83 -2.18 16.22
CA GLU A 204 -14.25 -2.99 15.14
C GLU A 204 -14.50 -2.40 13.74
N MET A 205 -15.58 -1.62 13.55
CA MET A 205 -15.85 -0.92 12.28
C MET A 205 -14.88 0.24 12.04
N LYS A 206 -14.43 0.95 13.08
CA LYS A 206 -13.66 2.20 12.96
C LYS A 206 -12.40 2.08 12.09
N PRO A 207 -11.56 1.03 12.21
CA PRO A 207 -10.39 0.88 11.35
C PRO A 207 -10.74 0.71 9.87
N TYR A 208 -11.85 0.05 9.53
CA TYR A 208 -12.29 -0.12 8.14
C TYR A 208 -12.87 1.17 7.55
N ILE A 209 -13.58 1.96 8.37
CA ILE A 209 -14.04 3.31 7.99
C ILE A 209 -12.83 4.21 7.72
N LYS A 210 -11.82 4.16 8.60
CA LYS A 210 -10.56 4.89 8.38
C LYS A 210 -9.85 4.42 7.11
N GLU A 211 -9.81 3.11 6.83
CA GLU A 211 -9.28 2.58 5.57
C GLU A 211 -10.02 3.16 4.34
N ALA A 212 -11.35 3.19 4.37
CA ALA A 212 -12.16 3.74 3.28
C ALA A 212 -11.88 5.24 3.06
N ASN A 213 -11.84 6.04 4.13
CA ASN A 213 -11.50 7.46 4.05
C ASN A 213 -10.11 7.70 3.46
N ILE A 214 -9.10 6.98 3.95
CA ILE A 214 -7.75 7.11 3.40
C ILE A 214 -7.73 6.71 1.92
N THR A 215 -8.53 5.72 1.51
CA THR A 215 -8.58 5.31 0.10
C THR A 215 -9.12 6.42 -0.80
N LEU A 216 -10.15 7.14 -0.31
CA LEU A 216 -10.69 8.31 -0.98
C LEU A 216 -9.67 9.46 -1.04
N GLU A 217 -8.98 9.72 0.07
CA GLU A 217 -7.98 10.79 0.17
C GLU A 217 -6.73 10.52 -0.69
N LEU A 218 -6.33 9.26 -0.88
CA LEU A 218 -5.18 8.94 -1.74
C LEU A 218 -5.50 8.97 -3.24
N HIS A 219 -6.76 9.10 -3.65
CA HIS A 219 -7.15 8.91 -5.05
C HIS A 219 -6.51 9.90 -6.01
N ASP A 220 -6.40 11.16 -5.60
CA ASP A 220 -5.79 12.23 -6.37
C ASP A 220 -4.26 12.34 -6.17
N ASP A 221 -3.68 11.50 -5.31
CA ASP A 221 -2.25 11.45 -5.08
C ASP A 221 -1.47 10.82 -6.24
N THR A 222 -0.28 11.38 -6.46
CA THR A 222 0.69 10.86 -7.42
C THR A 222 1.97 10.41 -6.73
N PHE A 223 2.46 9.24 -7.12
CA PHE A 223 3.63 8.62 -6.53
C PHE A 223 4.75 8.52 -7.55
N LYS A 224 5.98 8.76 -7.08
CA LYS A 224 7.20 8.56 -7.83
C LYS A 224 8.15 7.72 -7.02
N PHE A 225 8.77 6.74 -7.67
CA PHE A 225 9.84 5.95 -7.08
C PHE A 225 11.07 6.03 -7.97
N ILE A 226 12.22 6.31 -7.35
CA ILE A 226 13.51 6.41 -8.02
C ILE A 226 14.45 5.39 -7.39
N GLY A 227 14.98 4.49 -8.21
CA GLY A 227 15.97 3.48 -7.80
C GLY A 227 17.32 3.75 -8.43
N LEU A 228 18.38 3.81 -7.62
CA LEU A 228 19.76 3.82 -8.11
C LEU A 228 20.36 2.43 -7.86
N LEU A 229 20.66 1.71 -8.95
CA LEU A 229 21.18 0.34 -8.89
C LEU A 229 22.57 0.26 -9.50
N PRO A 230 23.61 -0.10 -8.72
CA PRO A 230 24.98 -0.17 -9.22
C PRO A 230 25.16 -1.21 -10.33
N GLY A 231 25.95 -0.87 -11.36
CA GLY A 231 26.33 -1.78 -12.43
C GLY A 231 25.34 -1.79 -13.59
N VAL A 232 25.24 -2.94 -14.28
CA VAL A 232 24.38 -3.10 -15.45
C VAL A 232 23.02 -3.64 -15.01
N ILE A 233 21.94 -2.98 -15.42
CA ILE A 233 20.56 -3.46 -15.16
C ILE A 233 20.31 -4.73 -15.98
N ILE A 234 19.84 -5.79 -15.30
CA ILE A 234 19.56 -7.11 -15.90
C ILE A 234 18.08 -7.48 -15.86
N LYS A 235 17.31 -6.86 -14.97
CA LYS A 235 15.85 -7.00 -14.87
C LYS A 235 15.28 -5.69 -14.37
N SER A 236 14.20 -5.21 -14.97
CA SER A 236 13.43 -4.10 -14.42
C SER A 236 12.04 -4.05 -15.02
N ASN A 237 11.08 -3.51 -14.27
CA ASN A 237 9.79 -3.05 -14.77
C ASN A 237 9.63 -1.52 -14.68
N ALA A 238 10.74 -0.76 -14.68
CA ALA A 238 10.73 0.70 -14.66
C ALA A 238 10.14 1.29 -15.94
N ASP A 239 9.44 2.42 -15.81
CA ASP A 239 8.90 3.17 -16.93
C ASP A 239 10.01 3.79 -17.78
N SER A 240 11.11 4.19 -17.12
CA SER A 240 12.32 4.67 -17.80
C SER A 240 13.59 4.34 -17.03
N ILE A 241 14.68 4.19 -17.79
CA ILE A 241 16.01 3.86 -17.27
C ILE A 241 17.04 4.76 -17.94
N PHE A 242 17.84 5.45 -17.14
CA PHE A 242 18.99 6.24 -17.60
C PHE A 242 20.22 5.89 -16.76
N ASN A 243 21.22 5.29 -17.39
CA ASN A 243 22.41 4.75 -16.72
C ASN A 243 22.03 3.75 -15.60
N ASP A 244 22.29 4.13 -14.35
CA ASP A 244 22.02 3.36 -13.12
C ASP A 244 20.72 3.78 -12.42
N THR A 245 20.01 4.76 -12.98
CA THR A 245 18.82 5.37 -12.39
C THR A 245 17.56 4.85 -13.09
N LEU A 246 16.61 4.36 -12.31
CA LEU A 246 15.35 3.79 -12.75
C LEU A 246 14.19 4.58 -12.14
N TRP A 247 13.14 4.79 -12.94
CA TRP A 247 12.00 5.62 -12.58
C TRP A 247 10.69 4.85 -12.73
N TRP A 248 9.83 5.00 -11.74
CA TRP A 248 8.44 4.56 -11.76
C TRP A 248 7.55 5.74 -11.37
N ALA A 249 6.47 5.93 -12.11
CA ALA A 249 5.40 6.86 -11.81
C ALA A 249 4.06 6.12 -11.79
N PHE A 250 3.28 6.30 -10.73
CA PHE A 250 2.01 5.61 -10.54
C PHE A 250 1.09 6.45 -9.65
N THR A 251 -0.20 6.16 -9.69
CA THR A 251 -1.25 6.79 -8.85
C THR A 251 -1.85 5.75 -7.89
N ALA A 252 -2.76 6.18 -7.02
CA ALA A 252 -3.51 5.25 -6.18
C ALA A 252 -4.27 4.21 -7.00
N ASP A 253 -4.76 4.54 -8.18
CA ASP A 253 -5.48 3.62 -9.07
C ASP A 253 -4.65 2.38 -9.42
N ASN A 254 -3.33 2.54 -9.55
CA ASN A 254 -2.43 1.44 -9.86
C ASN A 254 -2.32 0.39 -8.73
N PHE A 255 -2.68 0.75 -7.50
CA PHE A 255 -2.71 -0.17 -6.35
C PHE A 255 -4.03 -0.14 -5.57
N LEU A 256 -5.11 0.34 -6.20
CA LEU A 256 -6.42 0.40 -5.56
C LEU A 256 -6.95 -1.01 -5.29
N ASN A 257 -6.84 -1.87 -6.30
CA ASN A 257 -7.30 -3.25 -6.26
C ASN A 257 -6.17 -4.24 -6.00
N ASP A 258 -5.21 -4.30 -6.93
CA ASP A 258 -4.10 -5.26 -6.94
C ASP A 258 -2.81 -4.66 -6.37
N ASP A 259 -1.83 -5.51 -6.09
CA ASP A 259 -0.52 -5.05 -5.64
C ASP A 259 0.25 -4.37 -6.79
N TYR A 260 0.74 -3.15 -6.57
CA TYR A 260 1.69 -2.52 -7.47
C TYR A 260 3.13 -2.91 -7.10
N MET A 261 3.82 -3.55 -8.03
CA MET A 261 5.14 -4.14 -7.82
C MET A 261 6.21 -3.29 -8.50
N ILE A 262 7.27 -2.96 -7.75
CA ILE A 262 8.49 -2.36 -8.26
C ILE A 262 9.58 -3.42 -8.17
N GLU A 263 10.12 -3.81 -9.31
CA GLU A 263 11.15 -4.83 -9.40
C GLU A 263 12.32 -4.35 -10.24
N ALA A 264 13.52 -4.47 -9.71
CA ALA A 264 14.73 -4.23 -10.47
C ALA A 264 15.90 -5.05 -9.94
N ALA A 265 16.80 -5.43 -10.84
CA ALA A 265 18.03 -6.13 -10.50
C ALA A 265 19.18 -5.64 -11.38
N SER A 266 20.36 -5.55 -10.79
CA SER A 266 21.59 -5.16 -11.47
C SER A 266 22.75 -6.08 -11.11
N VAL A 267 23.80 -6.02 -11.93
CA VAL A 267 25.03 -6.79 -11.72
C VAL A 267 26.27 -5.95 -11.99
N ILE A 268 27.25 -6.06 -11.10
CA ILE A 268 28.62 -5.63 -11.32
C ILE A 268 29.45 -6.87 -11.61
N TYR A 269 30.06 -6.94 -12.80
CA TYR A 269 31.03 -7.98 -13.12
C TYR A 269 32.43 -7.61 -12.61
N TYR A 270 33.25 -8.63 -12.37
CA TYR A 270 34.65 -8.46 -11.99
C TYR A 270 35.59 -8.95 -13.10
N PRO A 271 35.81 -8.17 -14.19
CA PRO A 271 36.62 -8.57 -15.34
C PRO A 271 37.99 -9.11 -14.97
N LYS A 272 38.69 -8.47 -14.01
CA LYS A 272 40.02 -8.92 -13.56
C LYS A 272 40.01 -10.35 -13.00
N ARG A 273 38.98 -10.71 -12.23
CA ARG A 273 38.84 -12.06 -11.66
C ARG A 273 38.50 -13.09 -12.75
N ILE A 274 37.65 -12.70 -13.70
CA ILE A 274 37.32 -13.52 -14.87
C ILE A 274 38.57 -13.78 -15.71
N GLN A 275 39.30 -12.73 -16.07
CA GLN A 275 40.54 -12.80 -16.86
C GLN A 275 41.61 -13.66 -16.18
N LEU A 276 41.87 -13.44 -14.89
CA LEU A 276 42.83 -14.24 -14.14
C LEU A 276 42.45 -15.72 -14.14
N THR A 277 41.17 -16.03 -13.98
CA THR A 277 40.69 -17.43 -13.98
C THR A 277 40.88 -18.09 -15.34
N ILE A 278 40.59 -17.36 -16.43
CA ILE A 278 40.84 -17.85 -17.81
C ILE A 278 42.33 -18.15 -18.00
N VAL A 279 43.22 -17.26 -17.54
CA VAL A 279 44.68 -17.46 -17.61
C VAL A 279 45.10 -18.70 -16.84
N VAL A 280 44.65 -18.87 -15.59
CA VAL A 280 44.99 -20.05 -14.76
C VAL A 280 44.52 -21.35 -15.40
N ILE A 281 43.28 -21.40 -15.90
CA ILE A 281 42.75 -22.58 -16.59
C ILE A 281 43.57 -22.89 -17.84
N SER A 282 43.94 -21.87 -18.62
CA SER A 282 44.73 -22.03 -19.84
C SER A 282 46.12 -22.59 -19.54
N VAL A 283 46.80 -22.07 -18.51
CA VAL A 283 48.12 -22.57 -18.07
C VAL A 283 48.02 -24.02 -17.58
N MET A 284 47.00 -24.36 -16.80
CA MET A 284 46.76 -25.73 -16.34
C MET A 284 46.53 -26.71 -17.49
N LEU A 285 45.73 -26.32 -18.50
CA LEU A 285 45.52 -27.13 -19.70
C LEU A 285 46.82 -27.36 -20.47
N LEU A 286 47.63 -26.31 -20.67
CA LEU A 286 48.93 -26.42 -21.33
C LEU A 286 49.89 -27.35 -20.58
N LEU A 287 49.92 -27.29 -19.25
CA LEU A 287 50.71 -28.21 -18.42
C LEU A 287 50.25 -29.66 -18.55
N ILE A 288 48.94 -29.92 -18.55
CA ILE A 288 48.41 -31.28 -18.73
C ILE A 288 48.77 -31.83 -20.12
N LEU A 289 48.63 -31.00 -21.16
CA LEU A 289 48.98 -31.38 -22.52
C LEU A 289 50.48 -31.65 -22.68
N SER A 290 51.34 -30.84 -22.07
CA SER A 290 52.80 -31.04 -22.11
C SER A 290 53.20 -32.32 -21.39
N ILE A 291 52.65 -32.61 -20.21
CA ILE A 291 52.90 -33.86 -19.47
C ILE A 291 52.44 -35.07 -20.30
N LYS A 292 51.26 -35.02 -20.94
CA LYS A 292 50.77 -36.09 -21.82
C LYS A 292 51.67 -36.28 -23.04
N TYR A 293 52.13 -35.19 -23.65
CA TYR A 293 53.03 -35.23 -24.79
C TYR A 293 54.37 -35.87 -24.43
N ILE A 294 54.95 -35.48 -23.28
CA ILE A 294 56.19 -36.08 -22.77
C ILE A 294 56.00 -37.58 -22.53
N LYS A 295 54.94 -37.99 -21.82
CA LYS A 295 54.66 -39.42 -21.59
C LYS A 295 54.49 -40.25 -22.87
N ARG A 296 53.87 -39.69 -23.91
CA ARG A 296 53.71 -40.37 -25.22
C ARG A 296 55.02 -40.52 -26.00
N LYS A 297 56.00 -39.65 -25.76
CA LYS A 297 57.31 -39.72 -26.42
C LYS A 297 58.28 -40.66 -25.69
N SER A 298 57.98 -41.00 -24.43
CA SER A 298 58.77 -41.88 -23.57
C SER A 298 58.24 -43.32 -23.50
N ALA A 299 57.19 -43.64 -24.26
CA ALA A 299 56.66 -44.99 -24.49
C ALA A 299 56.88 -45.36 -25.95
#